data_AF-A0A1G3AH36-F1
#
_entry.id   AF-A0A1G3AH36-F1
#
_cell.length_a   1.000
_cell.length_b   1.000
_cell.length_c   1.000
_cell.angle_alpha   90.00
_cell.angle_beta   90.00
_cell.angle_gamma   90.00
#
_symmetry.space_group_name_H-M   'P 1'
#
loop_
_entity.id
_entity.type
_entity.pdbx_description
1 polymer ?
#
loop_
_entity_poly.entity_id
_entity_poly.type
_entity_poly.pdbx_seq_one_letter_code
_entity_poly.pdbx_strand_id
1 'polypeptide(L)'
;MAKTSGRAKVGVINSLGVRRDAESVSTLVGLLEDSDAEIAGAAAAALGAVGSAEAAKALGAFQTKAPESLRLAAADAYLTCAERLLADGKKAEALAIYKALSTPEQAKHVRLAAMRGLLAATGKE
;
A
#
# COMPACT_ATOMS: atom_id res chain seq x y z
N MET A 1 22.95 20.38 -4.41
CA MET A 1 22.12 19.16 -4.52
C MET A 1 20.75 19.59 -5.05
N ALA A 2 20.47 19.34 -6.32
CA ALA A 2 19.28 19.85 -7.00
C ALA A 2 18.02 19.17 -6.43
N LYS A 3 17.13 19.97 -5.84
CA LYS A 3 15.78 19.54 -5.47
C LYS A 3 15.08 19.06 -6.75
N THR A 4 14.87 17.77 -6.91
CA THR A 4 14.04 17.24 -7.99
C THR A 4 12.63 17.82 -7.85
N SER A 5 12.12 18.45 -8.91
CA SER A 5 10.73 18.92 -9.00
C SER A 5 9.75 17.76 -8.73
N GLY A 6 8.55 18.03 -8.20
CA GLY A 6 7.60 17.01 -7.70
C GLY A 6 7.44 15.77 -8.60
N ARG A 7 7.31 15.97 -9.92
CA ARG A 7 7.22 14.88 -10.92
C ARG A 7 8.44 13.95 -10.98
N ALA A 8 9.65 14.50 -10.89
CA ALA A 8 10.86 13.70 -10.90
C ALA A 8 10.99 12.88 -9.60
N LYS A 9 10.57 13.45 -8.46
CA LYS A 9 10.52 12.74 -7.18
C LYS A 9 9.51 11.58 -7.23
N VAL A 10 8.32 11.81 -7.79
CA VAL A 10 7.31 10.76 -8.04
C VAL A 10 7.86 9.64 -8.94
N GLY A 11 8.59 9.98 -10.00
CA GLY A 11 9.23 8.98 -10.87
C GLY A 11 10.22 8.07 -10.13
N VAL A 12 11.04 8.64 -9.24
CA VAL A 12 11.96 7.87 -8.40
C VAL A 12 11.19 6.96 -7.43
N ILE A 13 10.18 7.50 -6.73
CA ILE A 13 9.34 6.74 -5.79
C ILE A 13 8.70 5.53 -6.48
N ASN A 14 8.09 5.73 -7.65
CA ASN A 14 7.47 4.65 -8.42
C ASN A 14 8.49 3.58 -8.82
N SER A 15 9.69 4.00 -9.21
CA SER A 15 10.77 3.07 -9.59
C SER A 15 11.20 2.19 -8.42
N LEU A 16 11.25 2.72 -7.19
CA LEU A 16 11.54 1.96 -5.98
C LEU A 16 10.45 0.91 -5.69
N GLY A 17 9.19 1.30 -5.85
CA GLY A 17 8.04 0.39 -5.73
C GLY A 17 8.08 -0.76 -6.73
N VAL A 18 8.33 -0.46 -8.01
CA VAL A 18 8.44 -1.47 -9.08
C VAL A 18 9.59 -2.44 -8.82
N ARG A 19 10.73 -1.95 -8.32
CA ARG A 19 11.88 -2.78 -7.93
C ARG A 19 11.64 -3.61 -6.68
N ARG A 20 10.54 -3.37 -5.96
CA ARG A 20 10.26 -3.93 -4.64
C ARG A 20 11.41 -3.71 -3.65
N ASP A 21 12.00 -2.51 -3.68
CA ASP A 21 13.20 -2.20 -2.92
C ASP A 21 12.92 -2.12 -1.41
N ALA A 22 13.22 -3.20 -0.68
CA ALA A 22 12.98 -3.29 0.75
C ALA A 22 13.78 -2.28 1.58
N GLU A 23 14.97 -1.88 1.12
CA GLU A 23 15.80 -0.89 1.82
C GLU A 23 15.17 0.52 1.75
N SER A 24 14.34 0.76 0.75
CA SER A 24 13.65 2.04 0.57
C SER A 24 12.43 2.23 1.47
N VAL A 25 11.94 1.19 2.15
CA VAL A 25 10.69 1.23 2.91
C VAL A 25 10.68 2.36 3.94
N SER A 26 11.74 2.52 4.73
CA SER A 26 11.85 3.59 5.73
C SER A 26 11.72 4.99 5.11
N THR A 27 12.34 5.18 3.95
CA THR A 27 12.27 6.44 3.19
C THR A 27 10.87 6.68 2.65
N LEU A 28 10.25 5.66 2.06
CA LEU A 28 8.88 5.74 1.55
C LEU A 28 7.86 6.03 2.65
N VAL A 29 8.05 5.45 3.85
CA VAL A 29 7.19 5.74 5.02
C VAL A 29 7.26 7.23 5.39
N GLY A 30 8.45 7.83 5.40
CA GLY A 30 8.59 9.27 5.64
C GLY A 30 7.87 10.14 4.61
N LEU A 31 7.72 9.65 3.37
CA LEU A 31 7.05 10.38 2.29
C LEU A 31 5.52 10.29 2.33
N LEU A 32 4.94 9.39 3.13
CA LEU A 32 3.50 9.35 3.36
C LEU A 32 2.96 10.61 4.04
N GLU A 33 3.84 11.35 4.73
CA GLU A 33 3.51 12.58 5.46
C GLU A 33 3.89 13.84 4.66
N ASP A 34 4.30 13.69 3.40
CA ASP A 34 4.60 14.83 2.53
C ASP A 34 3.33 15.67 2.30
N SER A 35 3.48 16.99 2.34
CA SER A 35 2.38 17.93 2.10
C SER A 35 1.83 17.86 0.68
N ASP A 36 2.64 17.38 -0.27
CA ASP A 36 2.22 17.16 -1.64
C ASP A 36 1.51 15.81 -1.75
N ALA A 37 0.21 15.86 -2.04
CA ALA A 37 -0.63 14.67 -2.18
C ALA A 37 -0.15 13.74 -3.32
N GLU A 38 0.48 14.26 -4.38
CA GLU A 38 1.04 13.41 -5.43
C GLU A 38 2.22 12.58 -4.89
N ILE A 39 3.08 13.19 -4.06
CA ILE A 39 4.21 12.50 -3.45
C ILE A 39 3.74 11.48 -2.43
N ALA A 40 2.82 11.85 -1.53
CA ALA A 40 2.29 10.96 -0.52
C ALA A 40 1.53 9.77 -1.14
N GLY A 41 0.73 10.03 -2.18
CA GLY A 41 0.04 8.99 -2.95
C GLY A 41 1.01 8.04 -3.67
N ALA A 42 2.06 8.58 -4.31
CA ALA A 42 3.09 7.76 -4.93
C ALA A 42 3.84 6.91 -3.91
N ALA A 43 4.13 7.44 -2.72
CA ALA A 43 4.79 6.71 -1.64
C ALA A 43 3.93 5.54 -1.13
N ALA A 44 2.62 5.76 -0.96
CA ALA A 44 1.68 4.71 -0.61
C ALA A 44 1.67 3.60 -1.67
N ALA A 45 1.50 3.97 -2.94
CA ALA A 45 1.51 3.00 -4.05
C ALA A 45 2.82 2.21 -4.12
N ALA A 46 3.97 2.87 -3.93
CA ALA A 46 5.27 2.22 -3.91
C ALA A 46 5.41 1.23 -2.74
N LEU A 47 4.98 1.59 -1.53
CA LEU A 47 4.95 0.66 -0.39
C LEU A 47 4.05 -0.56 -0.67
N GLY A 48 2.91 -0.34 -1.31
CA GLY A 48 2.00 -1.42 -1.71
C GLY A 48 2.69 -2.39 -2.67
N ALA A 49 3.41 -1.86 -3.66
CA ALA A 49 4.17 -2.64 -4.62
C ALA A 49 5.36 -3.40 -3.99
N VAL A 50 6.07 -2.80 -3.03
CA VAL A 50 7.14 -3.48 -2.27
C VAL A 50 6.59 -4.74 -1.60
N GLY A 51 5.45 -4.61 -0.92
CA GLY A 51 4.72 -5.79 -0.40
C GLY A 51 5.45 -6.51 0.73
N SER A 52 6.16 -5.78 1.59
CA SER A 52 6.80 -6.33 2.79
C SER A 52 5.91 -6.22 4.03
N ALA A 53 6.26 -6.91 5.12
CA ALA A 53 5.51 -6.82 6.38
C ALA A 53 5.60 -5.40 6.99
N GLU A 54 6.76 -4.76 6.87
CA GLU A 54 7.01 -3.39 7.29
C GLU A 54 6.17 -2.41 6.47
N ALA A 55 6.10 -2.60 5.15
CA ALA A 55 5.25 -1.81 4.27
C ALA A 55 3.76 -1.98 4.62
N ALA A 56 3.30 -3.21 4.88
CA ALA A 56 1.94 -3.48 5.32
C ALA A 56 1.59 -2.76 6.63
N LYS A 57 2.49 -2.82 7.62
CA LYS A 57 2.31 -2.11 8.90
C LYS A 57 2.18 -0.60 8.70
N ALA A 58 3.04 -0.01 7.86
CA ALA A 58 3.00 1.41 7.58
C ALA A 58 1.71 1.82 6.83
N LEU A 59 1.29 1.04 5.83
CA LEU A 59 0.06 1.30 5.08
C LEU A 59 -1.19 1.14 5.94
N GLY A 60 -1.24 0.16 6.82
CA GLY A 60 -2.33 0.01 7.79
C GLY A 60 -2.44 1.23 8.71
N ALA A 61 -1.31 1.76 9.19
CA ALA A 61 -1.31 2.99 9.99
C ALA A 61 -1.67 4.24 9.17
N PHE A 62 -1.23 4.31 7.90
CA PHE A 62 -1.54 5.44 7.02
C PHE A 62 -3.03 5.46 6.65
N GLN A 63 -3.63 4.31 6.36
CA GLN A 63 -5.03 4.20 5.98
C GLN A 63 -5.98 4.83 7.01
N THR A 64 -5.71 4.67 8.31
CA THR A 64 -6.59 5.22 9.37
C THR A 64 -6.51 6.74 9.51
N LYS A 65 -5.38 7.34 9.10
CA LYS A 65 -5.12 8.79 9.20
C LYS A 65 -5.08 9.50 7.84
N ALA A 66 -5.29 8.78 6.75
CA ALA A 66 -5.15 9.32 5.40
C ALA A 66 -6.17 10.46 5.18
N PRO A 67 -5.74 11.60 4.61
CA PRO A 67 -6.67 12.66 4.24
C PRO A 67 -7.66 12.14 3.20
N GLU A 68 -8.81 12.80 3.09
CA GLU A 68 -9.89 12.39 2.18
C GLU A 68 -9.42 12.14 0.75
N SER A 69 -8.55 13.02 0.23
CA SER A 69 -7.96 12.91 -1.11
C SER A 69 -7.11 11.65 -1.31
N LEU A 70 -6.58 11.05 -0.25
CA LEU A 70 -5.70 9.87 -0.29
C LEU A 70 -6.34 8.61 0.28
N ARG A 71 -7.59 8.65 0.78
CA ARG A 71 -8.26 7.46 1.33
C ARG A 71 -8.30 6.30 0.35
N LEU A 72 -8.64 6.57 -0.91
CA LEU A 72 -8.65 5.55 -1.96
C LEU A 72 -7.24 5.04 -2.29
N ALA A 73 -6.27 5.94 -2.47
CA ALA A 73 -4.89 5.57 -2.73
C ALA A 73 -4.29 4.71 -1.59
N ALA A 74 -4.60 5.03 -0.34
CA ALA A 74 -4.16 4.27 0.82
C ALA A 74 -4.80 2.87 0.85
N ALA A 75 -6.10 2.77 0.56
CA ALA A 75 -6.80 1.50 0.51
C ALA A 75 -6.30 0.61 -0.64
N ASP A 76 -6.12 1.17 -1.84
CA ASP A 76 -5.58 0.46 -3.01
C ASP A 76 -4.15 -0.01 -2.77
N ALA A 77 -3.31 0.83 -2.18
CA ALA A 77 -1.95 0.46 -1.81
C ALA A 77 -1.93 -0.68 -0.78
N TYR A 78 -2.80 -0.62 0.23
CA TYR A 78 -2.86 -1.66 1.26
C TYR A 78 -3.38 -2.99 0.69
N LEU A 79 -4.37 -2.93 -0.21
CA LEU A 79 -4.85 -4.09 -0.96
C LEU A 79 -3.73 -4.70 -1.83
N THR A 80 -3.01 -3.86 -2.59
CA THR A 80 -1.87 -4.29 -3.42
C THR A 80 -0.79 -4.98 -2.56
N CYS A 81 -0.55 -4.44 -1.36
CA CYS A 81 0.37 -5.04 -0.39
C CYS A 81 -0.08 -6.46 0.01
N ALA A 82 -1.37 -6.64 0.29
CA ALA A 82 -1.94 -7.95 0.62
C ALA A 82 -1.82 -8.95 -0.54
N GLU A 83 -2.05 -8.50 -1.77
CA GLU A 83 -1.89 -9.33 -2.97
C GLU A 83 -0.43 -9.77 -3.15
N ARG A 84 0.52 -8.88 -2.91
CA ARG A 84 1.96 -9.19 -2.97
C ARG A 84 2.38 -10.16 -1.88
N LEU A 85 1.95 -9.93 -0.63
CA LEU A 85 2.21 -10.84 0.48
C LEU A 85 1.63 -12.24 0.20
N LEU A 86 0.41 -12.30 -0.34
CA LEU A 86 -0.21 -13.56 -0.72
C LEU A 86 0.58 -14.29 -1.82
N ALA A 87 1.04 -13.55 -2.84
CA ALA A 87 1.87 -14.10 -3.91
C ALA A 87 3.22 -14.63 -3.41
N ASP A 88 3.80 -13.98 -2.40
CA ASP A 88 5.02 -14.42 -1.71
C ASP A 88 4.78 -15.58 -0.71
N GLY A 89 3.54 -16.09 -0.61
CA GLY A 89 3.18 -17.19 0.29
C GLY A 89 2.90 -16.79 1.75
N LYS A 90 2.97 -15.49 2.07
CA LYS A 90 2.69 -14.92 3.40
C LYS A 90 1.18 -14.77 3.62
N LYS A 91 0.49 -15.91 3.61
CA LYS A 91 -0.98 -16.00 3.67
C LYS A 91 -1.55 -15.35 4.93
N ALA A 92 -0.90 -15.52 6.09
CA ALA A 92 -1.42 -15.01 7.36
C ALA A 92 -1.47 -13.48 7.38
N GLU A 93 -0.39 -12.83 6.92
CA GLU A 93 -0.29 -11.39 6.81
C GLU A 93 -1.28 -10.84 5.78
N ALA A 94 -1.38 -11.46 4.60
CA ALA A 94 -2.36 -11.06 3.59
C ALA A 94 -3.81 -11.16 4.10
N LEU A 95 -4.16 -12.25 4.80
CA LEU A 95 -5.47 -12.45 5.40
C LEU A 95 -5.81 -11.37 6.42
N ALA A 96 -4.86 -10.95 7.25
CA ALA A 96 -5.07 -9.89 8.22
C ALA A 96 -5.45 -8.57 7.53
N ILE A 97 -4.77 -8.24 6.43
CA ILE A 97 -5.04 -7.03 5.64
C ILE A 97 -6.42 -7.11 4.99
N TYR A 98 -6.73 -8.20 4.29
CA TYR A 98 -8.04 -8.32 3.64
C TYR A 98 -9.20 -8.27 4.64
N LYS A 99 -9.04 -8.81 5.85
CA LYS A 99 -10.04 -8.67 6.92
C LYS A 99 -10.24 -7.21 7.31
N ALA A 100 -9.15 -6.46 7.49
CA ALA A 100 -9.20 -5.03 7.81
C ALA A 100 -9.86 -4.19 6.69
N LEU A 101 -9.75 -4.62 5.44
CA LEU A 101 -10.34 -3.93 4.28
C LEU A 101 -11.79 -4.34 3.97
N SER A 102 -12.31 -5.39 4.60
CA SER A 102 -13.65 -5.92 4.33
C SER A 102 -14.77 -5.22 5.13
N THR A 103 -14.42 -4.26 5.98
CA THR A 103 -15.35 -3.56 6.88
C THR A 103 -16.25 -2.56 6.12
N PRO A 104 -17.46 -2.25 6.61
CA PRO A 104 -18.43 -1.41 5.89
C PRO A 104 -18.01 0.06 5.74
N GLU A 105 -17.02 0.52 6.51
CA GLU A 105 -16.45 1.87 6.42
C GLU A 105 -15.64 2.08 5.12
N GLN A 106 -15.21 0.99 4.50
CA GLN A 106 -14.44 1.02 3.25
C GLN A 106 -15.35 1.17 2.03
N ALA A 107 -14.81 1.78 0.97
CA ALA A 107 -15.50 1.90 -0.30
C ALA A 107 -15.89 0.51 -0.86
N LYS A 108 -17.05 0.44 -1.52
CA LYS A 108 -17.63 -0.84 -1.99
C LYS A 108 -16.64 -1.67 -2.84
N HIS A 109 -15.87 -1.02 -3.72
CA HIS A 109 -14.90 -1.72 -4.58
C HIS A 109 -13.73 -2.31 -3.77
N VAL A 110 -13.20 -1.58 -2.78
CA VAL A 110 -12.16 -2.05 -1.87
C VAL A 110 -12.63 -3.29 -1.11
N ARG A 111 -13.84 -3.23 -0.56
CA ARG A 111 -14.43 -4.37 0.18
C ARG A 111 -14.58 -5.60 -0.70
N LEU A 112 -15.09 -5.44 -1.93
CA LEU A 112 -15.25 -6.55 -2.87
C LEU A 112 -13.90 -7.18 -3.24
N ALA A 113 -12.88 -6.35 -3.48
CA ALA A 113 -11.54 -6.84 -3.78
C ALA A 113 -10.92 -7.58 -2.58
N ALA A 114 -11.10 -7.04 -1.37
CA ALA A 114 -10.66 -7.68 -0.14
C ALA A 114 -11.35 -9.04 0.10
N MET A 115 -12.67 -9.11 -0.11
CA MET A 115 -13.43 -10.38 -0.01
C MET A 115 -12.94 -11.41 -1.03
N ARG A 116 -12.65 -10.99 -2.26
CA ARG A 116 -12.04 -11.88 -3.27
C ARG A 116 -10.66 -12.36 -2.82
N GLY A 117 -9.86 -11.48 -2.24
CA GLY A 117 -8.55 -11.81 -1.68
C GLY A 117 -8.64 -12.82 -0.54
N LEU A 118 -9.61 -12.68 0.36
CA LEU A 118 -9.88 -13.65 1.43
C LEU A 118 -10.16 -15.04 0.85
N LEU A 119 -11.10 -15.14 -0.10
CA LEU A 119 -11.46 -16.40 -0.74
C LEU A 119 -10.25 -17.05 -1.43
N ALA A 120 -9.43 -16.26 -2.13
CA ALA A 120 -8.23 -16.75 -2.79
C ALA A 120 -7.17 -17.25 -1.80
N ALA A 121 -7.04 -16.59 -0.65
CA ALA A 121 -6.07 -16.95 0.39
C ALA A 121 -6.49 -18.19 1.19
N THR A 122 -7.80 -18.42 1.36
CA THR A 122 -8.34 -19.59 2.08
C THR A 122 -8.61 -20.80 1.17
N GLY A 123 -8.90 -20.60 -0.11
CA GLY A 123 -9.34 -21.66 -1.02
C GLY A 123 -8.23 -22.37 -1.82
N LYS A 124 -6.96 -22.00 -1.61
CA LYS A 124 -5.81 -22.62 -2.28
C LYS A 124 -5.15 -23.62 -1.32
N GLU A 125 -5.78 -24.78 -1.18
CA GLU A 125 -5.22 -26.03 -0.62
C GLU A 125 -4.77 -26.94 -1.76
#